data_AF-A0A7G1HY49-F1
#
_entry.id   AF-A0A7G1HY49-F1
#
_cell.length_a   1.000
_cell.length_b   1.000
_cell.length_c   1.000
_cell.angle_alpha   90.00
_cell.angle_beta   90.00
_cell.angle_gamma   90.00
#
_symmetry.space_group_name_H-M   'P 1'
#
loop_
_entity.id
_entity.type
_entity.pdbx_description
1 polymer ?
#
loop_
_entity_poly.entity_id
_entity_poly.type
_entity_poly.pdbx_seq_one_letter_code
_entity_poly.pdbx_strand_id
1 'polypeptide(L)'
;MLDCIRENNQVFFCVIGCTRAVLDKFTTTYESIVMRCAAHIALLLEERMHALELLVAKYSPNDKEIGRKYAEKFFHHTEIIRLGIVAMTGKRK
;
A
#
# COMPACT_ATOMS: atom_id res chain seq x y z
N MET A 1 1.28 -16.74 -3.41
CA MET A 1 1.52 -15.38 -4.01
C MET A 1 2.39 -14.51 -3.12
N LEU A 2 2.21 -14.52 -1.78
CA LEU A 2 3.13 -13.84 -0.86
C LEU A 2 4.48 -14.56 -0.69
N ASP A 3 4.62 -15.78 -1.20
CA ASP A 3 5.81 -16.62 -1.05
C ASP A 3 7.06 -15.99 -1.66
N CYS A 4 6.91 -15.28 -2.78
CA CYS A 4 8.01 -14.55 -3.39
C CYS A 4 8.60 -13.47 -2.46
N ILE A 5 7.77 -12.85 -1.61
CA ILE A 5 8.23 -11.85 -0.63
C ILE A 5 9.02 -12.51 0.51
N ARG A 6 8.71 -13.76 0.85
CA ARG A 6 9.48 -14.55 1.83
C ARG A 6 10.86 -14.90 1.32
N GLU A 7 10.98 -15.21 0.03
CA GLU A 7 12.24 -15.53 -0.62
C GLU A 7 13.11 -14.30 -0.87
N ASN A 8 12.49 -13.20 -1.32
CA ASN A 8 13.16 -11.93 -1.53
C ASN A 8 12.25 -10.77 -1.17
N ASN A 9 12.61 -10.06 -0.10
CA ASN A 9 11.82 -8.96 0.43
C ASN A 9 12.14 -7.60 -0.21
N GLN A 10 13.06 -7.54 -1.17
CA GLN A 10 13.34 -6.31 -1.92
C GLN A 10 12.27 -6.12 -2.99
N VAL A 11 11.43 -5.11 -2.81
CA VAL A 11 10.28 -4.85 -3.68
C VAL A 11 10.28 -3.42 -4.19
N PHE A 12 9.55 -3.21 -5.29
CA PHE A 12 9.19 -1.87 -5.74
C PHE A 12 7.69 -1.64 -5.53
N PHE A 13 7.35 -0.49 -4.96
CA PHE A 13 5.97 -0.04 -4.82
C PHE A 13 5.77 1.22 -5.66
N CYS A 14 4.84 1.15 -6.63
CA CYS A 14 4.58 2.23 -7.56
C CYS A 14 3.20 2.83 -7.30
N VAL A 15 3.16 4.14 -7.12
CA VAL A 15 1.92 4.91 -7.01
C VAL A 15 1.80 5.79 -8.24
N ILE A 16 0.69 5.66 -8.96
CA ILE A 16 0.35 6.53 -10.09
C ILE A 16 -0.69 7.53 -9.61
N GLY A 17 -0.42 8.82 -9.85
CA GLY A 17 -1.34 9.91 -9.55
C GLY A 17 -2.23 10.24 -10.74
N CYS A 18 -2.48 11.53 -10.98
CA CYS A 18 -3.35 11.97 -12.06
C CYS A 18 -2.82 11.52 -13.43
N THR A 19 -3.71 11.00 -14.28
CA THR A 19 -3.41 10.59 -15.66
C THR A 19 -4.38 11.25 -16.63
N ARG A 20 -3.87 11.68 -17.79
CA ARG A 20 -4.69 12.27 -18.86
C ARG A 20 -4.13 11.90 -20.22
N ALA A 21 -4.98 11.33 -21.09
CA ALA A 21 -4.63 11.05 -22.48
C ALA A 21 -4.56 12.36 -23.28
N VAL A 22 -3.50 12.49 -24.09
CA VAL A 22 -3.21 13.61 -24.98
C VAL A 22 -3.15 13.03 -26.39
N LEU A 23 -4.33 12.93 -27.01
CA LEU A 23 -4.59 12.20 -28.26
C LEU A 23 -3.80 12.78 -29.44
N ASP A 24 -3.69 14.10 -29.52
CA ASP A 24 -2.96 14.83 -30.56
C ASP A 24 -1.44 14.58 -30.52
N LYS A 25 -0.90 14.17 -29.36
CA LYS A 25 0.51 13.82 -29.17
C LYS A 25 0.75 12.33 -29.00
N PHE A 26 -0.29 11.50 -29.19
CA PHE A 26 -0.26 10.06 -28.95
C PHE A 26 0.42 9.69 -27.62
N THR A 27 0.15 10.45 -26.56
CA THR A 27 0.82 10.26 -25.26
C THR A 27 -0.13 10.44 -24.10
N THR A 28 0.29 10.03 -22.90
CA THR A 28 -0.46 10.20 -21.66
C THR A 28 0.41 10.99 -20.70
N THR A 29 -0.10 12.12 -20.22
CA THR A 29 0.51 12.82 -19.08
C THR A 29 0.20 12.04 -17.83
N TYR A 30 1.19 11.83 -16.98
CA TYR A 30 1.02 11.13 -15.72
C TYR A 30 2.04 11.62 -14.70
N GLU A 31 1.66 11.49 -13.43
CA GLU A 31 2.61 11.56 -12.33
C GLU A 31 2.72 10.19 -11.66
N SER A 32 3.94 9.82 -11.26
CA SER A 32 4.20 8.56 -10.60
C SER A 32 5.31 8.69 -9.58
N ILE A 33 5.21 7.89 -8.53
CA ILE A 33 6.26 7.68 -7.55
C ILE A 33 6.59 6.20 -7.54
N VAL A 34 7.87 5.87 -7.69
CA VAL A 34 8.40 4.52 -7.54
C VAL A 34 9.26 4.49 -6.28
N MET A 35 8.91 3.62 -5.35
CA MET A 35 9.64 3.40 -4.10
C MET A 35 10.33 2.04 -4.14
N ARG A 36 11.61 2.00 -3.78
CA ARG A 36 12.33 0.78 -3.43
C ARG A 36 12.10 0.54 -1.94
N CYS A 37 11.61 -0.64 -1.59
CA CYS A 37 11.25 -0.97 -0.21
C CYS A 37 11.81 -2.33 0.21
N ALA A 38 11.99 -2.49 1.52
CA ALA A 38 12.05 -3.79 2.17
C ALA A 38 10.64 -4.16 2.68
N ALA A 39 10.09 -5.27 2.20
CA ALA A 39 8.78 -5.75 2.62
C ALA A 39 8.90 -6.66 3.86
N HIS A 40 7.96 -6.50 4.79
CA HIS A 40 7.87 -7.34 5.98
C HIS A 40 6.44 -7.88 6.08
N ILE A 41 6.33 -9.19 6.28
CA ILE A 41 5.07 -9.92 6.44
C ILE A 41 5.12 -10.74 7.73
N ALA A 42 4.01 -11.40 8.09
CA ALA A 42 3.91 -12.15 9.34
C ALA A 42 4.27 -11.30 10.58
N LEU A 43 3.77 -10.06 10.57
CA LEU A 43 3.96 -9.10 11.65
C LEU A 43 3.28 -9.58 12.93
N LEU A 44 3.70 -9.03 14.08
CA LEU A 44 3.05 -9.28 15.36
C LEU A 44 1.57 -8.91 15.30
N LEU A 45 0.72 -9.65 16.03
CA LEU A 45 -0.74 -9.45 15.97
C LEU A 45 -1.13 -8.01 16.33
N GLU A 46 -0.45 -7.43 17.33
CA GLU A 46 -0.62 -6.03 17.74
C GLU A 46 -0.25 -5.04 16.63
N GLU A 47 0.87 -5.27 15.93
CA GLU A 47 1.32 -4.42 14.82
C GLU A 47 0.34 -4.50 13.65
N ARG A 48 -0.20 -5.70 13.37
CA ARG A 48 -1.21 -5.91 12.32
C ARG A 48 -2.50 -5.19 12.64
N MET A 49 -2.99 -5.31 13.87
CA MET A 49 -4.23 -4.65 14.27
C MET A 49 -4.07 -3.13 14.24
N HIS A 50 -2.96 -2.61 14.77
CA HIS A 50 -2.67 -1.19 14.73
C HIS A 50 -2.59 -0.66 13.29
N ALA A 51 -1.95 -1.39 12.37
CA ALA A 51 -1.92 -1.04 10.96
C ALA A 51 -3.33 -0.99 10.33
N LEU A 52 -4.20 -1.95 10.67
CA LEU A 52 -5.60 -1.95 10.21
C LEU A 52 -6.37 -0.74 10.73
N GLU A 53 -6.19 -0.37 12.01
CA GLU A 53 -6.80 0.84 12.59
C GLU A 53 -6.35 2.11 11.87
N LEU A 54 -5.05 2.21 11.55
CA LEU A 54 -4.51 3.34 10.78
C LEU A 54 -5.11 3.41 9.36
N LEU A 55 -5.31 2.26 8.71
CA LEU A 55 -5.97 2.19 7.42
C LEU A 55 -7.44 2.65 7.51
N VAL A 56 -8.18 2.19 8.52
CA VAL A 56 -9.56 2.64 8.78
C VAL A 56 -9.59 4.14 9.03
N ALA A 57 -8.69 4.67 9.84
CA ALA A 57 -8.61 6.11 10.11
C ALA A 57 -8.31 6.93 8.85
N LYS A 58 -7.49 6.40 7.94
CA LYS A 58 -7.13 7.06 6.68
C LYS A 58 -8.25 7.05 5.65
N TYR A 59 -8.93 5.92 5.47
CA TYR A 59 -9.89 5.72 4.38
C TYR A 59 -11.35 5.86 4.79
N SER A 60 -11.67 5.71 6.09
CA SER A 60 -13.02 5.75 6.63
C SER A 60 -13.06 6.48 8.00
N PRO A 61 -12.62 7.75 8.06
CA PRO A 61 -12.46 8.47 9.33
C PRO A 61 -13.74 8.66 10.13
N ASN A 62 -14.91 8.64 9.48
CA ASN A 62 -16.22 8.79 10.12
C ASN A 62 -16.82 7.45 10.61
N ASP A 63 -16.26 6.32 10.16
CA ASP A 63 -16.81 4.98 10.40
C ASP A 63 -15.87 4.10 11.23
N LYS A 64 -15.05 4.70 12.11
CA LYS A 64 -13.98 4.01 12.86
C LYS A 64 -14.46 2.79 13.64
N GLU A 65 -15.58 2.89 14.36
CA GLU A 65 -16.14 1.79 15.14
C GLU A 65 -16.61 0.63 14.24
N ILE A 66 -17.21 0.94 13.11
CA ILE A 66 -17.63 -0.07 12.12
C ILE A 66 -16.38 -0.71 11.52
N GLY A 67 -15.42 0.09 11.07
CA GLY A 67 -14.16 -0.38 10.49
C GLY A 67 -13.36 -1.28 11.43
N ARG A 68 -13.30 -0.96 12.73
CA ARG A 68 -12.65 -1.81 13.74
C ARG A 68 -13.30 -3.20 13.85
N LYS A 69 -14.64 -3.26 13.90
CA LYS A 69 -15.37 -4.54 13.94
C LYS A 69 -15.10 -5.39 12.69
N TYR A 70 -14.98 -4.76 11.52
CA TYR A 70 -14.58 -5.44 10.28
C TYR A 70 -13.14 -5.93 10.35
N ALA A 71 -12.20 -5.10 10.84
CA ALA A 71 -10.81 -5.46 11.00
C ALA A 71 -10.64 -6.69 11.91
N GLU A 72 -11.34 -6.72 13.05
CA GLU A 72 -11.37 -7.87 13.96
C GLU A 72 -11.94 -9.13 13.29
N LYS A 73 -13.08 -9.00 12.62
CA LYS A 73 -13.77 -10.13 11.96
C LYS A 73 -12.90 -10.78 10.87
N PHE A 74 -12.20 -9.98 10.08
CA PHE A 74 -11.39 -10.45 8.95
C PHE A 74 -9.90 -10.58 9.28
N PHE A 75 -9.52 -10.39 10.55
CA PHE A 75 -8.13 -10.32 10.99
C PHE A 75 -7.32 -11.56 10.58
N HIS A 76 -7.89 -12.76 10.81
CA HIS A 76 -7.23 -14.03 10.48
C HIS A 76 -7.12 -14.30 8.97
N HIS A 77 -7.91 -13.61 8.15
CA HIS A 77 -7.92 -13.77 6.70
C HIS A 77 -7.11 -12.68 5.97
N THR A 78 -6.58 -11.70 6.70
CA THR A 78 -5.95 -10.50 6.12
C THR A 78 -4.48 -10.42 6.53
N GLU A 79 -3.55 -10.49 5.58
CA GLU A 79 -2.14 -10.23 5.86
C GLU A 79 -1.81 -8.73 5.71
N ILE A 80 -0.91 -8.23 6.55
CA ILE A 80 -0.40 -6.86 6.45
C ILE A 80 1.06 -6.91 5.99
N ILE A 81 1.34 -6.16 4.92
CA ILE A 81 2.70 -6.00 4.40
C ILE A 81 3.19 -4.62 4.81
N ARG A 82 4.18 -4.56 5.71
CA ARG A 82 4.85 -3.31 6.05
C ARG A 82 5.98 -3.06 5.07
N LEU A 83 5.98 -1.90 4.43
CA LEU A 83 7.03 -1.48 3.51
C LEU A 83 7.95 -0.47 4.19
N GLY A 84 9.21 -0.86 4.44
CA GLY A 84 10.27 0.05 4.83
C GLY A 84 10.84 0.73 3.58
N ILE A 85 10.60 2.03 3.40
CA ILE A 85 11.07 2.79 2.23
C ILE A 85 12.58 2.97 2.33
N VAL A 86 13.31 2.53 1.31
CA VAL A 86 14.77 2.66 1.20
C VAL A 86 15.13 3.85 0.31
N ALA A 87 14.46 3.97 -0.84
CA ALA A 87 14.66 5.07 -1.78
C ALA A 87 13.38 5.32 -2.57
N MET A 88 13.21 6.53 -3.08
CA MET A 88 12.03 6.93 -3.83
C MET A 88 12.40 7.86 -4.99
N THR A 89 11.77 7.66 -6.14
CA THR A 89 11.93 8.51 -7.32
C THR A 89 10.56 8.90 -7.88
N GLY A 90 10.40 10.17 -8.24
CA GLY A 90 9.20 10.69 -8.88
C GLY A 90 9.40 10.95 -10.36
N LYS A 91 8.36 10.73 -11.16
CA LYS A 91 8.32 11.12 -12.58
C LYS A 91 7.00 11.84 -12.86
N ARG A 92 7.08 12.93 -13.63
CA ARG A 92 5.92 13.65 -14.14
C ARG A 92 6.14 13.90 -15.62
N LYS A 93 5.13 13.60 -16.44
CA LYS A 93 5.10 13.84 -17.88
C LYS A 93 3.80 14.50 -18.28
#